data_AF-A0AA51HV49-F1
#
_entry.id   AF-A0AA51HV49-F1
#
_cell.length_a   1.000
_cell.length_b   1.000
_cell.length_c   1.000
_cell.angle_alpha   90.00
_cell.angle_beta   90.00
_cell.angle_gamma   90.00
#
_symmetry.space_group_name_H-M   'P 1'
#
loop_
_entity.id
_entity.type
_entity.pdbx_description
1 polymer ?
#
loop_
_entity_poly.entity_id
_entity_poly.type
_entity_poly.pdbx_seq_one_letter_code
_entity_poly.pdbx_strand_id
1 'polypeptide(L)'
;IVFSGVYVIIVYFMTGQPMQADRIMMFTTINILTALVAQSLGLLIGAAMNLETGVYLGPVTTIPVVLFSGFFVNFNAIPGYLQWVPYLSYVRYGFEGAMLAVYGFGREKLHCSVPYCHFRTPGLFLKQMSMENANFWVDVGALCTFFLVIRITAFLVLRFKMKMM
;
A
#
# COMPACT_ATOMS: atom_id res chain seq x y z
N ILE A 1 -8.19 5.75 -11.29
CA ILE A 1 -8.33 6.98 -10.48
C ILE A 1 -9.77 7.19 -10.03
N VAL A 2 -10.75 7.38 -10.92
CA VAL A 2 -12.17 7.61 -10.52
C VAL A 2 -12.71 6.52 -9.58
N PHE A 3 -12.62 5.25 -9.96
CA PHE A 3 -13.08 4.14 -9.11
C PHE A 3 -12.39 4.10 -7.74
N SER A 4 -11.07 4.23 -7.72
CA SER A 4 -10.27 4.24 -6.48
C SER A 4 -10.62 5.43 -5.58
N GLY A 5 -10.84 6.61 -6.17
CA GLY A 5 -11.22 7.82 -5.43
C GLY A 5 -12.60 7.69 -4.79
N VAL A 6 -13.60 7.23 -5.54
CA VAL A 6 -14.96 6.98 -5.01
C VAL A 6 -14.92 5.96 -3.87
N TYR A 7 -14.18 4.86 -4.05
CA TYR A 7 -14.02 3.84 -3.02
C TYR A 7 -13.41 4.41 -1.73
N VAL A 8 -12.30 5.16 -1.86
CA VAL A 8 -11.60 5.75 -0.70
C VAL A 8 -12.49 6.74 0.05
N ILE A 9 -13.23 7.58 -0.67
CA ILE A 9 -14.16 8.54 -0.05
C ILE A 9 -15.20 7.80 0.79
N ILE A 10 -15.87 6.80 0.20
CA ILE A 10 -16.90 6.01 0.92
C ILE A 10 -16.31 5.36 2.17
N VAL A 11 -15.16 4.69 2.05
CA VAL A 11 -14.52 4.01 3.17
C VAL A 11 -14.10 4.99 4.28
N TYR A 12 -13.55 6.15 3.91
CA TYR A 12 -13.12 7.15 4.89
C TYR A 12 -14.30 7.68 5.71
N PHE A 13 -15.45 7.92 5.07
CA PHE A 13 -16.68 8.32 5.76
C PHE A 13 -17.28 7.20 6.60
N MET A 14 -17.38 5.98 6.07
CA MET A 14 -17.97 4.84 6.79
C MET A 14 -17.16 4.45 8.03
N THR A 15 -15.84 4.65 8.01
CA THR A 15 -14.96 4.33 9.13
C THR A 15 -14.82 5.46 10.16
N GLY A 16 -15.53 6.59 9.97
CA GLY A 16 -15.57 7.69 10.93
C GLY A 16 -14.21 8.37 11.16
N GLN A 17 -13.37 8.43 10.13
CA GLN A 17 -12.04 9.05 10.24
C GLN A 17 -12.13 10.59 10.34
N PRO A 18 -11.14 11.27 10.95
CA PRO A 18 -11.20 12.71 11.21
C PRO A 18 -11.33 13.51 9.90
N MET A 19 -12.26 14.46 9.88
CA MET A 19 -12.58 15.24 8.68
C MET A 19 -11.59 16.41 8.44
N GLN A 20 -10.29 16.13 8.55
CA GLN A 20 -9.22 17.09 8.31
C GLN A 20 -8.72 16.93 6.87
N ALA A 21 -8.67 18.04 6.12
CA ALA A 21 -8.39 18.03 4.69
C ALA A 21 -7.00 17.46 4.36
N ASP A 22 -6.00 17.77 5.18
CA ASP A 22 -4.64 17.23 5.10
C ASP A 22 -4.62 15.69 5.17
N ARG A 23 -5.30 15.10 6.15
CA ARG A 23 -5.37 13.64 6.34
C ARG A 23 -6.13 12.96 5.22
N ILE A 24 -7.24 13.54 4.79
CA ILE A 24 -8.03 13.03 3.65
C ILE A 24 -7.18 13.03 2.39
N MET A 25 -6.46 14.13 2.10
CA MET A 25 -5.60 14.24 0.93
C MET A 25 -4.44 13.25 0.98
N MET A 26 -3.78 13.09 2.13
CA MET A 26 -2.70 12.11 2.31
C MET A 26 -3.21 10.68 2.11
N PHE A 27 -4.31 10.32 2.78
CA PHE A 27 -4.92 8.99 2.67
C PHE A 27 -5.41 8.70 1.25
N THR A 28 -6.01 9.67 0.58
CA THR A 28 -6.47 9.51 -0.80
C THR A 28 -5.31 9.36 -1.77
N THR A 29 -4.27 10.18 -1.63
CA THR A 29 -3.08 10.12 -2.49
C THR A 29 -2.38 8.78 -2.41
N ILE A 30 -2.09 8.29 -1.19
CA ILE A 30 -1.36 7.03 -1.02
C ILE A 30 -2.14 5.82 -1.56
N ASN A 31 -3.47 5.80 -1.36
CA ASN A 31 -4.34 4.73 -1.87
C ASN A 31 -4.46 4.78 -3.41
N ILE A 32 -4.56 5.97 -4.00
CA ILE A 32 -4.58 6.11 -5.47
C ILE A 32 -3.24 5.65 -6.06
N LEU A 33 -2.11 6.06 -5.49
CA LEU A 33 -0.78 5.60 -5.92
C LEU A 33 -0.65 4.08 -5.83
N THR A 34 -1.06 3.48 -4.72
CA THR A 34 -1.04 2.02 -4.53
C THR A 34 -1.90 1.32 -5.58
N ALA A 35 -3.09 1.85 -5.88
CA ALA A 35 -3.97 1.31 -6.92
C ALA A 35 -3.36 1.43 -8.33
N LEU A 36 -2.66 2.54 -8.64
CA LEU A 36 -1.97 2.73 -9.91
C LEU A 36 -0.81 1.74 -10.10
N VAL A 37 -0.06 1.45 -9.03
CA VAL A 37 1.01 0.44 -9.05
C VAL A 37 0.41 -0.95 -9.29
N ALA A 38 -0.62 -1.34 -8.53
CA ALA A 38 -1.30 -2.62 -8.68
C ALA A 38 -1.88 -2.81 -10.10
N GLN A 39 -2.51 -1.77 -10.65
CA GLN A 39 -3.01 -1.78 -12.03
C GLN A 39 -1.87 -1.98 -13.05
N SER A 40 -0.73 -1.34 -12.83
CA SER A 40 0.43 -1.45 -13.73
C SER A 40 1.02 -2.86 -13.71
N LEU A 41 1.03 -3.52 -12.55
CA LEU A 41 1.42 -4.93 -12.43
C LEU A 41 0.43 -5.84 -13.18
N GLY A 42 -0.87 -5.60 -13.05
CA GLY A 42 -1.89 -6.35 -13.80
C GLY A 42 -1.71 -6.21 -15.33
N LEU A 43 -1.39 -5.00 -15.80
CA LEU A 43 -1.07 -4.78 -17.22
C LEU A 43 0.20 -5.49 -17.67
N LEU A 44 1.25 -5.52 -16.82
CA LEU A 44 2.48 -6.26 -17.10
C LEU A 44 2.20 -7.76 -17.27
N ILE A 45 1.47 -8.36 -16.32
CA ILE A 45 1.10 -9.78 -16.36
C ILE A 45 0.26 -10.09 -17.60
N GLY A 46 -0.75 -9.25 -17.89
CA GLY A 46 -1.61 -9.42 -19.07
C GLY A 46 -0.88 -9.25 -20.40
N ALA A 47 0.12 -8.37 -20.47
CA ALA A 47 0.94 -8.22 -21.68
C ALA A 47 1.88 -9.42 -21.88
N ALA A 48 2.50 -9.90 -20.79
CA ALA A 48 3.53 -10.93 -20.82
C ALA A 48 2.99 -12.35 -21.03
N MET A 49 1.79 -12.65 -20.54
CA MET A 49 1.29 -14.04 -20.39
C MET A 49 0.05 -14.32 -21.26
N ASN A 50 -0.28 -15.60 -21.40
CA ASN A 50 -1.58 -16.04 -21.93
C ASN A 50 -2.68 -15.93 -20.86
N LEU A 51 -3.94 -15.87 -21.27
CA LEU A 51 -5.07 -15.61 -20.37
C LEU A 51 -5.14 -16.61 -19.21
N GLU A 52 -5.01 -17.91 -19.50
CA GLU A 52 -5.09 -18.97 -18.48
C GLU A 52 -4.00 -18.81 -17.41
N THR A 53 -2.74 -18.64 -17.82
CA THR A 53 -1.61 -18.44 -16.89
C THR A 53 -1.70 -17.11 -16.14
N GLY A 54 -2.17 -16.05 -16.80
CA GLY A 54 -2.31 -14.72 -16.20
C GLY A 54 -3.30 -14.71 -15.03
N VAL A 55 -4.41 -15.45 -15.14
CA VAL A 55 -5.42 -15.55 -14.08
C VAL A 55 -4.84 -16.23 -12.82
N TYR A 56 -3.99 -17.25 -12.97
CA TYR A 56 -3.32 -17.90 -11.83
C TYR A 56 -2.21 -17.03 -11.22
N LEU A 57 -1.49 -16.26 -12.04
CA LEU A 57 -0.39 -15.41 -11.56
C LEU A 57 -0.86 -14.22 -10.70
N GLY A 58 -2.08 -13.73 -10.92
CA GLY A 58 -2.62 -12.63 -10.13
C GLY A 58 -2.62 -12.90 -8.61
N PRO A 59 -3.30 -13.96 -8.13
CA PRO A 59 -3.27 -14.32 -6.71
C PRO A 59 -1.88 -14.72 -6.22
N VAL A 60 -1.12 -15.49 -7.01
CA VAL A 60 0.22 -15.97 -6.64
C VAL A 60 1.18 -14.81 -6.37
N THR A 61 1.07 -13.71 -7.12
CA THR A 61 1.88 -12.51 -6.90
C THR A 61 1.33 -11.61 -5.79
N THR A 62 -0.01 -11.50 -5.68
CA THR A 62 -0.64 -10.60 -4.71
C THR A 62 -0.51 -11.10 -3.27
N ILE A 63 -0.62 -12.42 -3.03
CA ILE A 63 -0.59 -13.00 -1.68
C ILE A 63 0.72 -12.67 -0.95
N PRO A 64 1.92 -12.93 -1.50
CA PRO A 64 3.18 -12.59 -0.84
C PRO A 64 3.32 -11.09 -0.61
N VAL A 65 2.92 -10.27 -1.60
CA VAL A 65 3.00 -8.80 -1.51
C VAL A 65 2.17 -8.29 -0.32
N VAL A 66 0.96 -8.83 -0.12
CA VAL A 66 0.09 -8.48 1.01
C VAL A 66 0.63 -9.05 2.33
N LEU A 67 1.14 -10.27 2.35
CA LEU A 67 1.69 -10.91 3.55
C LEU A 67 2.86 -10.11 4.14
N PHE A 68 3.72 -9.57 3.28
CA PHE A 68 4.85 -8.72 3.67
C PHE A 68 4.53 -7.22 3.69
N SER A 69 3.25 -6.83 3.73
CA SER A 69 2.84 -5.42 3.82
C SER A 69 3.09 -4.76 5.17
N GLY A 70 3.45 -5.52 6.21
CA GLY A 70 3.60 -5.05 7.59
C GLY A 70 2.37 -5.27 8.47
N PHE A 71 1.21 -5.61 7.89
CA PHE A 71 0.01 -5.95 8.65
C PHE A 71 0.04 -7.39 9.20
N PHE A 72 0.31 -8.38 8.34
CA PHE A 72 0.30 -9.80 8.73
C PHE A 72 1.59 -10.24 9.40
N VAL A 73 2.72 -9.76 8.88
CA VAL A 73 4.05 -10.05 9.43
C VAL A 73 4.70 -8.73 9.78
N ASN A 74 4.93 -8.52 11.08
CA ASN A 74 5.63 -7.34 11.56
C ASN A 74 7.10 -7.40 11.13
N PHE A 75 7.64 -6.27 10.65
CA PHE A 75 9.00 -6.18 10.14
C PHE A 75 10.07 -6.68 11.14
N ASN A 76 9.87 -6.42 12.43
CA ASN A 76 10.81 -6.82 13.48
C ASN A 76 10.80 -8.32 13.78
N ALA A 77 9.75 -9.04 13.38
CA ALA A 77 9.65 -10.49 13.55
C ALA A 77 10.31 -11.26 12.38
N ILE A 78 10.72 -10.57 11.31
CA ILE A 78 11.28 -11.20 10.12
C ILE A 78 12.77 -11.50 10.36
N PRO A 79 13.21 -12.77 10.17
CA PRO A 79 14.61 -13.12 10.36
C PRO A 79 15.49 -12.38 9.35
N GLY A 80 16.72 -12.02 9.74
CA GLY A 80 17.60 -11.10 9.00
C GLY A 80 17.76 -11.42 7.51
N TYR A 81 17.83 -12.71 7.15
CA TYR A 81 17.99 -13.14 5.76
C TYR A 81 16.76 -12.88 4.87
N LEU A 82 15.57 -12.62 5.43
CA LEU A 82 14.35 -12.28 4.69
C LEU A 82 13.95 -10.81 4.80
N GLN A 83 14.72 -9.98 5.51
CA GLN A 83 14.34 -8.57 5.76
C GLN A 83 14.27 -7.71 4.48
N TRP A 84 14.88 -8.14 3.38
CA TRP A 84 14.81 -7.45 2.08
C TRP A 84 13.46 -7.65 1.38
N VAL A 85 12.77 -8.77 1.62
CA VAL A 85 11.54 -9.15 0.89
C VAL A 85 10.41 -8.12 1.06
N PRO A 86 10.12 -7.61 2.28
CA PRO A 86 9.12 -6.56 2.47
C PRO A 86 9.41 -5.27 1.68
N TYR A 87 10.67 -4.93 1.40
CA TYR A 87 11.00 -3.73 0.63
C TYR A 87 10.61 -3.84 -0.84
N LEU A 88 10.39 -5.05 -1.36
CA LEU A 88 9.85 -5.28 -2.70
C LEU A 88 8.31 -5.18 -2.76
N SER A 89 7.63 -5.19 -1.61
CA SER A 89 6.18 -5.05 -1.56
C SER A 89 5.78 -3.58 -1.70
N TYR A 90 5.17 -3.22 -2.82
CA TYR A 90 4.58 -1.89 -2.96
C TYR A 90 3.42 -1.66 -1.97
N VAL A 91 2.73 -2.74 -1.56
CA VAL A 91 1.62 -2.66 -0.58
C VAL A 91 2.14 -2.30 0.81
N ARG A 92 3.40 -2.62 1.14
CA ARG A 92 4.04 -2.16 2.37
C ARG A 92 4.01 -0.63 2.48
N TYR A 93 4.55 0.07 1.48
CA TYR A 93 4.60 1.54 1.47
C TYR A 93 3.19 2.15 1.42
N GLY A 94 2.27 1.51 0.70
CA GLY A 94 0.86 1.91 0.70
C GLY A 94 0.19 1.82 2.07
N PHE A 95 0.45 0.73 2.79
CA PHE A 95 -0.09 0.48 4.13
C PHE A 95 0.56 1.39 5.18
N GLU A 96 1.89 1.55 5.16
CA GLU A 96 2.64 2.45 6.03
C GLU A 96 2.18 3.90 5.87
N GLY A 97 2.09 4.40 4.63
CA GLY A 97 1.60 5.76 4.35
C GLY A 97 0.14 5.96 4.73
N ALA A 98 -0.73 4.95 4.57
CA ALA A 98 -2.12 5.01 5.02
C ALA A 98 -2.21 5.08 6.56
N MET A 99 -1.37 4.32 7.28
CA MET A 99 -1.30 4.35 8.73
C MET A 99 -0.79 5.70 9.25
N LEU A 100 0.21 6.29 8.60
CA LEU A 100 0.69 7.64 8.94
C LEU A 100 -0.36 8.72 8.69
N ALA A 101 -1.09 8.66 7.59
CA ALA A 101 -2.16 9.62 7.30
C ALA A 101 -3.28 9.57 8.36
N VAL A 102 -3.66 8.36 8.78
CA VAL A 102 -4.74 8.13 9.73
C VAL A 102 -4.29 8.39 11.17
N TYR A 103 -3.20 7.80 11.63
CA TYR A 103 -2.80 7.78 13.04
C TYR A 103 -1.61 8.69 13.37
N GLY A 104 -0.86 9.15 12.37
CA GLY A 104 0.31 10.00 12.55
C GLY A 104 -0.01 11.48 12.75
N PHE A 105 1.04 12.31 12.65
CA PHE A 105 0.96 13.78 12.69
C PHE A 105 0.19 14.34 13.91
N GLY A 106 0.47 13.81 15.10
CA GLY A 106 -0.08 14.35 16.36
C GLY A 106 -1.60 14.19 16.52
N ARG A 107 -2.20 13.11 15.99
CA ARG A 107 -3.65 12.86 16.12
C ARG A 107 -4.08 12.79 17.59
N GLU A 108 -5.25 13.36 17.87
CA GLU A 108 -5.90 13.30 19.19
C GLU A 108 -6.20 11.85 19.62
N LYS A 109 -6.38 11.67 20.93
CA LYS A 109 -6.68 10.36 21.52
C LYS A 109 -7.99 9.81 20.94
N LEU A 110 -7.97 8.52 20.59
CA LEU A 110 -9.14 7.84 20.07
C LEU A 110 -10.21 7.69 21.15
N HIS A 111 -11.48 7.74 20.75
CA HIS A 111 -12.61 7.48 21.62
C HIS A 111 -12.68 5.99 21.94
N CYS A 112 -12.76 5.62 23.22
CA CYS A 112 -12.90 4.23 23.66
C CYS A 112 -14.14 4.11 24.55
N SER A 113 -14.96 3.08 24.30
CA SER A 113 -16.18 2.83 25.08
C SER A 113 -15.93 2.14 26.42
N VAL A 114 -14.70 1.64 26.64
CA VAL A 114 -14.28 0.92 27.85
C VAL A 114 -13.23 1.72 28.64
N PRO A 115 -13.18 1.58 29.98
CA PRO A 115 -12.28 2.37 30.83
C PRO A 115 -10.79 2.10 30.57
N TYR A 116 -10.42 0.87 30.20
CA TYR A 116 -9.06 0.54 29.79
C TYR A 116 -8.98 0.32 28.28
N CYS A 117 -8.14 1.11 27.61
CA CYS A 117 -7.97 1.09 26.17
C CYS A 117 -6.48 1.26 25.83
N HIS A 118 -5.81 0.15 25.51
CA HIS A 118 -4.36 0.14 25.25
C HIS A 118 -3.97 1.04 24.06
N PHE A 119 -4.79 1.05 23.00
CA PHE A 119 -4.56 1.84 21.78
C PHE A 119 -5.27 3.19 21.79
N ARG A 120 -5.56 3.76 22.96
CA ARG A 120 -6.16 5.10 23.07
C ARG A 120 -5.27 6.18 22.46
N THR A 121 -3.95 6.01 22.55
CA THR A 121 -2.97 6.92 21.97
C THR A 121 -2.51 6.38 20.61
N PRO A 122 -2.72 7.10 19.50
CA PRO A 122 -2.36 6.64 18.15
C PRO A 122 -0.87 6.27 18.00
N GLY A 123 0.03 7.00 18.68
CA GLY A 123 1.47 6.72 18.64
C GLY A 123 1.85 5.33 19.17
N LEU A 124 1.14 4.80 20.17
CA LEU A 124 1.37 3.44 20.67
C LEU A 124 0.99 2.38 19.61
N PHE A 125 -0.07 2.65 18.85
CA PHE A 125 -0.48 1.76 17.76
C PHE A 125 0.56 1.76 16.63
N LEU A 126 1.06 2.94 16.23
CA LEU A 126 2.14 3.05 15.24
C LEU A 126 3.42 2.35 15.70
N LYS A 127 3.76 2.46 16.99
CA LYS A 127 4.90 1.76 17.58
C LYS A 127 4.74 0.25 17.54
N GLN A 128 3.56 -0.27 17.87
CA GLN A 128 3.26 -1.70 17.82
C GLN A 128 3.37 -2.25 16.38
N MET A 129 3.00 -1.43 15.39
CA MET A 129 3.13 -1.78 13.97
C MET A 129 4.53 -1.51 13.40
N SER A 130 5.50 -1.07 14.21
CA SER A 130 6.87 -0.74 13.79
C SER A 130 6.96 0.41 12.79
N MET A 131 6.06 1.40 12.90
CA MET A 131 5.92 2.56 12.01
C MET A 131 6.11 3.91 12.72
N GLU A 132 6.67 3.93 13.93
CA GLU A 132 6.85 5.15 14.73
C GLU A 132 7.75 6.20 14.03
N ASN A 133 8.79 5.76 13.32
CA ASN A 133 9.76 6.60 12.62
C ASN A 133 9.56 6.62 11.10
N ALA A 134 8.41 6.15 10.62
CA ALA A 134 8.10 6.09 9.20
C ALA A 134 7.86 7.50 8.63
N ASN A 135 8.17 7.67 7.34
CA ASN A 135 8.05 8.97 6.65
C ASN A 135 7.17 8.85 5.42
N PHE A 136 6.02 9.53 5.47
CA PHE A 136 5.02 9.53 4.41
C PHE A 136 5.58 9.90 3.02
N TRP A 137 6.53 10.84 2.95
CA TRP A 137 7.11 11.25 1.66
C TRP A 137 8.02 10.20 1.05
N VAL A 138 8.67 9.38 1.88
CA VAL A 138 9.46 8.24 1.43
C VAL A 138 8.54 7.18 0.82
N ASP A 139 7.38 6.92 1.44
CA ASP A 139 6.38 6.00 0.90
C ASP A 139 5.83 6.46 -0.45
N VAL A 140 5.51 7.76 -0.57
CA VAL A 140 5.08 8.36 -1.84
C VAL A 140 6.16 8.22 -2.91
N GLY A 141 7.42 8.54 -2.58
CA GLY A 141 8.55 8.41 -3.50
C GLY A 141 8.78 6.96 -3.94
N ALA A 142 8.67 6.01 -3.03
CA ALA A 142 8.79 4.58 -3.33
C ALA A 142 7.68 4.12 -4.28
N LEU A 143 6.41 4.43 -3.99
CA LEU A 143 5.28 4.08 -4.85
C LEU A 143 5.38 4.69 -6.25
N CYS A 144 5.80 5.95 -6.36
CA CYS A 144 6.07 6.59 -7.65
C CYS A 144 7.18 5.87 -8.43
N THR A 145 8.24 5.44 -7.74
CA THR A 145 9.33 4.66 -8.35
C THR A 145 8.83 3.31 -8.86
N PHE A 146 8.07 2.56 -8.04
CA PHE A 146 7.45 1.31 -8.46
C PHE A 146 6.52 1.50 -9.67
N PHE A 147 5.70 2.56 -9.67
CA PHE A 147 4.79 2.87 -10.76
C PHE A 147 5.55 3.05 -12.08
N LEU A 148 6.60 3.89 -12.08
CA LEU A 148 7.39 4.16 -13.28
C LEU A 148 8.12 2.91 -13.76
N VAL A 149 8.79 2.18 -12.87
CA VAL A 149 9.55 0.97 -13.21
C VAL A 149 8.65 -0.10 -13.82
N ILE A 150 7.51 -0.41 -13.19
CA ILE A 150 6.58 -1.42 -13.70
C ILE A 150 5.95 -0.96 -15.02
N ARG A 151 5.62 0.32 -15.18
CA ARG A 151 5.06 0.86 -16.43
C ARG A 151 6.05 0.80 -17.60
N ILE A 152 7.30 1.19 -17.36
CA ILE A 152 8.36 1.09 -18.37
C ILE A 152 8.56 -0.38 -18.76
N THR A 153 8.61 -1.28 -17.77
CA THR A 153 8.75 -2.72 -18.00
C THR A 153 7.59 -3.29 -18.81
N ALA A 154 6.35 -2.93 -18.46
CA ALA A 154 5.14 -3.35 -19.18
C ALA A 154 5.14 -2.86 -20.64
N PHE A 155 5.54 -1.61 -20.86
CA PHE A 155 5.68 -1.05 -22.20
C PHE A 155 6.76 -1.78 -23.01
N LEU A 156 7.92 -2.06 -22.43
CA LEU A 156 9.00 -2.80 -23.08
C LEU A 156 8.56 -4.21 -23.45
N VAL A 157 7.95 -4.95 -22.52
CA VAL A 157 7.44 -6.31 -22.78
C VAL A 157 6.41 -6.31 -23.90
N LEU A 158 5.46 -5.37 -23.87
CA LEU A 158 4.46 -5.24 -24.93
C LEU A 158 5.11 -4.93 -26.29
N ARG A 159 6.10 -4.03 -26.32
CA ARG A 159 6.84 -3.69 -27.55
C ARG A 159 7.63 -4.89 -28.08
N PHE A 160 8.27 -5.68 -27.20
CA PHE A 160 8.99 -6.88 -27.61
C PHE A 160 8.04 -7.93 -28.16
N LYS A 161 6.90 -8.17 -27.51
CA LYS A 161 5.89 -9.13 -27.99
C LYS A 161 5.33 -8.74 -29.36
N MET A 162 5.05 -7.46 -29.59
CA MET A 162 4.59 -6.96 -30.89
C MET A 162 5.65 -7.06 -32.00
N LYS A 163 6.95 -7.02 -31.67
CA LYS A 163 8.02 -7.18 -32.65
C LYS A 163 8.35 -8.63 -33.00
N MET A 164 8.02 -9.56 -32.11
CA MET A 164 8.23 -11.01 -32.32
C MET A 164 7.04 -11.69 -33.00
N MET A 165 5.92 -10.97 -33.20
CA MET A 165 4.76 -11.41 -33.97
C MET A 165 4.83 -10.83 -35.38
#